data_AF-A0A1C2HLJ0-F1
#
_entry.id   AF-A0A1C2HLJ0-F1
#
_cell.length_a   1.000
_cell.length_b   1.000
_cell.length_c   1.000
_cell.angle_alpha   90.00
_cell.angle_beta   90.00
_cell.angle_gamma   90.00
#
_symmetry.space_group_name_H-M   'P 1'
#
loop_
_entity.id
_entity.type
_entity.pdbx_description
1 polymer ?
#
loop_
_entity_poly.entity_id
_entity_poly.type
_entity_poly.pdbx_seq_one_letter_code
_entity_poly.pdbx_strand_id
1 'polypeptide(L)'
;MTQRLAAGLDRQTFANRPERDATSGGLRSALRDGSRMAHDQLDTGFSSLDLGYDGDYAVFLLAHEQGLRWIFDHIDRAAPIPTAQALMPAMLDALGNDIMALGHQPLPQNPSDNAVLLCPWAVDYVVLGSRLGTEVLRRRRAAAVASAQTHTPADSYFALPFDAAMWREFCVMASQVCDRDPVAKRAIADTKACFAAFDLSLTQSRRHMSRAPTEHML
;
A
#
# COMPACT_ATOMS: atom_id res chain seq x y z
N MET A 1 38.45 26.43 -36.34
CA MET A 1 37.32 27.17 -36.93
C MET A 1 36.17 26.19 -37.06
N THR A 2 35.36 25.90 -36.03
CA THR A 2 34.47 26.73 -35.20
C THR A 2 33.15 27.06 -35.91
N GLN A 3 32.05 26.39 -35.48
CA GLN A 3 30.66 26.86 -35.24
C GLN A 3 29.69 25.67 -35.40
N ARG A 4 29.13 25.06 -34.34
CA ARG A 4 27.92 25.42 -33.56
C ARG A 4 26.71 25.78 -34.45
N LEU A 5 25.64 24.98 -34.34
CA LEU A 5 24.27 25.46 -34.10
C LEU A 5 23.41 24.35 -33.48
N ALA A 6 22.60 24.77 -32.52
CA ALA A 6 21.74 23.98 -31.67
C ALA A 6 20.26 24.26 -31.99
N ALA A 7 19.40 23.48 -31.34
CA ALA A 7 18.01 23.78 -30.97
C ALA A 7 16.88 23.47 -31.96
N GLY A 8 15.82 22.88 -31.41
CA GLY A 8 14.44 23.03 -31.89
C GLY A 8 13.72 21.75 -32.28
N LEU A 9 13.28 20.93 -31.31
CA LEU A 9 12.09 20.11 -31.52
C LEU A 9 10.98 20.66 -30.62
N ASP A 10 10.08 21.37 -31.29
CA ASP A 10 8.97 22.12 -30.74
C ASP A 10 8.01 21.25 -29.93
N ARG A 11 7.81 21.66 -28.68
CA ARG A 11 6.67 21.30 -27.84
C ARG A 11 5.46 22.13 -28.28
N GLN A 12 4.85 21.86 -29.43
CA GLN A 12 3.58 22.52 -29.75
C GLN A 12 2.82 21.83 -30.89
N THR A 13 2.15 20.70 -30.59
CA THR A 13 0.95 20.29 -31.35
C THR A 13 0.02 19.42 -30.49
N PHE A 14 -0.60 20.03 -29.46
CA PHE A 14 -1.77 19.47 -28.77
C PHE A 14 -2.84 20.55 -28.62
N ALA A 15 -3.36 21.04 -29.75
CA ALA A 15 -4.51 21.92 -29.79
C ALA A 15 -5.56 21.33 -30.73
N ASN A 16 -6.46 20.55 -30.13
CA ASN A 16 -7.83 20.18 -30.55
C ASN A 16 -8.13 18.74 -30.18
N ARG A 17 -8.46 18.52 -28.91
CA ARG A 17 -9.29 17.39 -28.49
C ARG A 17 -10.54 18.00 -27.85
N PRO A 18 -11.75 17.61 -28.26
CA PRO A 18 -12.97 18.20 -27.72
C PRO A 18 -13.00 18.03 -26.20
N GLU A 19 -13.42 19.10 -25.51
CA GLU A 19 -13.74 19.11 -24.07
C GLU A 19 -14.60 17.88 -23.76
N ARG A 20 -14.00 16.91 -23.08
CA ARG A 20 -14.75 15.78 -22.54
C ARG A 20 -15.48 16.26 -21.29
N ASP A 21 -16.79 16.02 -21.28
CA ASP A 21 -17.71 16.28 -20.18
C ASP A 21 -17.06 16.16 -18.80
N ALA A 22 -17.14 17.25 -18.03
CA ALA A 22 -16.65 17.39 -16.66
C ALA A 22 -17.42 16.55 -15.62
N THR A 23 -18.06 15.45 -16.02
CA THR A 23 -18.94 14.62 -15.17
C THR A 23 -18.66 13.11 -15.23
N SER A 24 -17.69 12.64 -16.03
CA SER A 24 -17.19 11.26 -15.95
C SER A 24 -15.88 11.26 -15.15
N GLY A 25 -15.89 10.64 -13.96
CA GLY A 25 -14.73 10.65 -13.07
C GLY A 25 -13.52 9.96 -13.69
N GLY A 26 -12.31 10.45 -13.44
CA GLY A 26 -11.09 9.75 -13.87
C GLY A 26 -10.88 8.44 -13.08
N LEU A 27 -9.89 7.64 -13.48
CA LEU A 27 -9.53 6.36 -12.85
C LEU A 27 -9.43 6.44 -11.33
N ARG A 28 -8.94 7.53 -10.75
CA ARG A 28 -8.89 7.71 -9.29
C ARG A 28 -10.29 7.60 -8.64
N SER A 29 -11.28 8.28 -9.20
CA SER A 29 -12.66 8.22 -8.70
C SER A 29 -13.22 6.82 -8.88
N ALA A 30 -12.96 6.19 -10.03
CA ALA A 30 -13.39 4.83 -10.31
C ALA A 30 -12.78 3.80 -9.34
N LEU A 31 -11.49 3.93 -9.02
CA LEU A 31 -10.80 3.11 -8.01
C LEU A 31 -11.42 3.31 -6.63
N ARG A 32 -11.56 4.56 -6.18
CA ARG A 32 -12.14 4.89 -4.88
C ARG A 32 -13.55 4.31 -4.74
N ASP A 33 -14.42 4.58 -5.70
CA ASP A 33 -15.83 4.23 -5.60
C ASP A 33 -16.03 2.73 -5.88
N GLY A 34 -15.26 2.16 -6.81
CA GLY A 34 -15.29 0.74 -7.14
C GLY A 34 -14.73 -0.17 -6.04
N SER A 35 -13.78 0.30 -5.23
CA SER A 35 -13.13 -0.47 -4.16
C SER A 35 -13.57 -0.11 -2.73
N ARG A 36 -14.45 0.90 -2.57
CA ARG A 36 -14.91 1.43 -1.27
C ARG A 36 -15.29 0.36 -0.27
N MET A 37 -16.20 -0.56 -0.63
CA MET A 37 -16.68 -1.58 0.30
C MET A 37 -15.56 -2.50 0.80
N ALA A 38 -14.61 -2.87 -0.07
CA ALA A 38 -13.47 -3.71 0.32
C ALA A 38 -12.49 -2.93 1.20
N HIS A 39 -12.27 -1.64 0.91
CA HIS A 39 -11.47 -0.76 1.76
C HIS A 39 -12.09 -0.60 3.16
N ASP A 40 -13.39 -0.33 3.24
CA ASP A 40 -14.09 -0.08 4.51
C ASP A 40 -14.11 -1.34 5.40
N GLN A 41 -14.25 -2.52 4.80
CA GLN A 41 -14.12 -3.81 5.50
C GLN A 41 -12.71 -3.97 6.09
N LEU A 42 -11.67 -3.72 5.29
CA LEU A 42 -10.28 -3.81 5.73
C LEU A 42 -9.97 -2.80 6.84
N ASP A 43 -10.42 -1.56 6.68
CA ASP A 43 -10.25 -0.48 7.66
C ASP A 43 -10.94 -0.80 9.00
N THR A 44 -12.14 -1.39 8.96
CA THR A 44 -12.83 -1.90 10.16
C THR A 44 -11.99 -2.98 10.85
N GLY A 45 -11.41 -3.90 10.07
CA GLY A 45 -10.51 -4.94 10.56
C GLY A 45 -9.33 -4.36 11.33
N PHE A 46 -8.58 -3.45 10.72
CA PHE A 46 -7.41 -2.82 11.37
C PHE A 46 -7.77 -1.86 12.49
N SER A 47 -8.89 -1.13 12.39
CA SER A 47 -9.33 -0.19 13.43
C SER A 47 -9.75 -0.86 14.74
N SER A 48 -10.00 -2.17 14.72
CA SER A 48 -10.27 -2.95 15.94
C SER A 48 -9.01 -3.34 16.71
N LEU A 49 -7.80 -3.10 16.18
CA LEU A 49 -6.54 -3.38 16.88
C LEU A 49 -6.16 -2.21 17.79
N ASP A 50 -5.75 -2.52 19.02
CA ASP A 50 -5.09 -1.55 19.90
C ASP A 50 -3.58 -1.55 19.65
N LEU A 51 -3.10 -0.58 18.86
CA LEU A 51 -1.67 -0.47 18.54
C LEU A 51 -0.78 -0.08 19.74
N GLY A 52 -1.37 0.22 20.90
CA GLY A 52 -0.64 0.37 22.16
C GLY A 52 -0.33 -0.95 22.86
N TYR A 53 -1.04 -2.03 22.50
CA TYR A 53 -0.83 -3.36 23.02
C TYR A 53 0.07 -4.16 22.08
N ASP A 54 1.20 -4.67 22.58
CA ASP A 54 2.21 -5.35 21.76
C ASP A 54 1.65 -6.55 20.97
N GLY A 55 0.66 -7.27 21.52
CA GLY A 55 0.02 -8.39 20.81
C GLY A 55 -0.76 -7.94 19.57
N ASP A 56 -1.54 -6.87 19.69
CA ASP A 56 -2.30 -6.30 18.57
C ASP A 56 -1.38 -5.57 17.58
N TYR A 57 -0.30 -4.98 18.08
CA TYR A 57 0.73 -4.40 17.23
C TYR A 57 1.49 -5.46 16.41
N ALA A 58 1.81 -6.62 17.01
CA ALA A 58 2.37 -7.76 16.29
C ALA A 58 1.41 -8.27 15.20
N VAL A 59 0.10 -8.35 15.50
CA VAL A 59 -0.92 -8.67 14.49
C VAL A 59 -0.88 -7.67 13.33
N PHE A 60 -0.84 -6.37 13.63
CA PHE A 60 -0.77 -5.31 12.62
C PHE A 60 0.46 -5.48 11.70
N LEU A 61 1.64 -5.69 12.28
CA LEU A 61 2.91 -5.81 11.54
C LEU A 61 2.94 -7.07 10.67
N LEU A 62 2.58 -8.23 11.23
CA LEU A 62 2.53 -9.50 10.50
C LEU A 62 1.55 -9.42 9.32
N ALA A 63 0.39 -8.81 9.53
CA ALA A 63 -0.61 -8.66 8.48
C ALA A 63 -0.14 -7.71 7.38
N HIS A 64 0.52 -6.61 7.74
CA HIS A 64 1.07 -5.65 6.78
C HIS A 64 2.22 -6.24 5.97
N GLU A 65 3.15 -6.95 6.61
CA GLU A 65 4.28 -7.59 5.93
C GLU A 65 3.76 -8.60 4.91
N GLN A 66 2.86 -9.50 5.33
CA GLN A 66 2.37 -10.56 4.48
C GLN A 66 1.53 -10.02 3.30
N GLY A 67 0.63 -9.05 3.56
CA GLY A 67 -0.18 -8.44 2.52
C GLY A 67 0.66 -7.64 1.51
N LEU A 68 1.68 -6.90 1.99
CA LEU A 68 2.59 -6.17 1.11
C LEU A 68 3.51 -7.11 0.32
N ARG A 69 3.97 -8.20 0.93
CA ARG A 69 4.77 -9.24 0.27
C ARG A 69 3.99 -9.85 -0.89
N TRP A 70 2.71 -10.18 -0.64
CA TRP A 70 1.84 -10.70 -1.68
C TRP A 70 1.76 -9.74 -2.88
N ILE A 71 1.57 -8.43 -2.64
CA ILE A 71 1.59 -7.44 -3.72
C ILE A 71 2.94 -7.45 -4.44
N PHE A 72 4.05 -7.44 -3.69
CA PHE A 72 5.41 -7.43 -4.23
C PHE A 72 5.76 -8.67 -5.07
N ASP A 73 5.13 -9.80 -4.81
CA ASP A 73 5.32 -11.03 -5.59
C ASP A 73 4.48 -11.03 -6.88
N HIS A 74 3.44 -10.19 -6.97
CA HIS A 74 2.52 -10.11 -8.12
C HIS A 74 2.69 -8.83 -8.96
N ILE A 75 3.68 -7.99 -8.71
CA ILE A 75 3.92 -6.80 -9.54
C ILE A 75 4.42 -7.17 -10.95
N ASP A 76 3.91 -6.47 -11.96
CA ASP A 76 4.51 -6.49 -13.30
C ASP A 76 5.76 -5.60 -13.34
N ARG A 77 6.94 -6.23 -13.16
CA ARG A 77 8.23 -5.52 -13.14
C ARG A 77 8.65 -4.96 -14.50
N ALA A 78 8.00 -5.38 -15.60
CA ALA A 78 8.28 -4.88 -16.93
C ALA A 78 7.43 -3.65 -17.29
N ALA A 79 6.39 -3.36 -16.51
CA ALA A 79 5.53 -2.22 -16.73
C ALA A 79 6.20 -0.91 -16.26
N PRO A 80 6.01 0.22 -16.97
CA PRO A 80 6.59 1.53 -16.62
C PRO A 80 5.97 2.17 -15.36
N ILE A 81 4.86 1.60 -14.89
CA ILE A 81 4.18 1.80 -13.61
C ILE A 81 4.17 0.38 -13.00
N PRO A 82 4.21 0.15 -11.68
CA PRO A 82 4.01 1.09 -10.57
C PRO A 82 5.27 1.82 -10.11
N THR A 83 5.12 3.12 -9.86
CA THR A 83 6.15 3.95 -9.22
C THR A 83 6.42 3.52 -7.77
N ALA A 84 5.41 2.97 -7.10
CA ALA A 84 5.49 2.49 -5.73
C ALA A 84 6.32 1.22 -5.55
N GLN A 85 6.63 0.48 -6.64
CA GLN A 85 7.48 -0.71 -6.59
C GLN A 85 8.83 -0.43 -5.90
N ALA A 86 9.41 0.74 -6.16
CA ALA A 86 10.71 1.13 -5.58
C ALA A 86 10.66 1.31 -4.06
N LEU A 87 9.47 1.53 -3.48
CA LEU A 87 9.29 1.74 -2.03
C LEU A 87 9.15 0.42 -1.25
N MET A 88 8.63 -0.62 -1.90
CA MET A 88 8.23 -1.86 -1.21
C MET A 88 9.39 -2.59 -0.51
N PRO A 89 10.61 -2.69 -1.08
CA PRO A 89 11.72 -3.35 -0.37
C PRO A 89 12.00 -2.71 1.00
N ALA A 90 12.12 -1.38 1.06
CA ALA A 90 12.35 -0.67 2.31
C ALA A 90 11.18 -0.82 3.31
N MET A 91 9.94 -0.85 2.81
CA MET A 91 8.75 -1.12 3.63
C MET A 91 8.76 -2.52 4.23
N LEU A 92 9.09 -3.53 3.42
CA LEU A 92 9.17 -4.93 3.84
C LEU A 92 10.31 -5.16 4.83
N ASP A 93 11.48 -4.55 4.60
CA ASP A 93 12.61 -4.61 5.54
C ASP A 93 12.25 -3.97 6.89
N ALA A 94 11.62 -2.80 6.87
CA ALA A 94 11.20 -2.12 8.09
C ALA A 94 10.15 -2.93 8.87
N LEU A 95 9.17 -3.51 8.18
CA LEU A 95 8.17 -4.40 8.80
C LEU A 95 8.84 -5.64 9.40
N GLY A 96 9.77 -6.27 8.67
CA GLY A 96 10.52 -7.42 9.15
C GLY A 96 11.35 -7.10 10.41
N ASN A 97 12.02 -5.96 10.43
CA ASN A 97 12.78 -5.50 11.59
C ASN A 97 11.89 -5.28 12.81
N ASP A 98 10.72 -4.66 12.62
CA ASP A 98 9.76 -4.43 13.71
C ASP A 98 9.17 -5.75 14.23
N ILE A 99 8.86 -6.70 13.34
CA ILE A 99 8.39 -8.06 13.71
C ILE A 99 9.45 -8.77 14.56
N MET A 100 10.72 -8.75 14.13
CA MET A 100 11.82 -9.38 14.88
C MET A 100 12.09 -8.68 16.20
N ALA A 101 11.98 -7.35 16.26
CA ALA A 101 12.14 -6.58 17.50
C ALA A 101 11.06 -6.93 18.56
N LEU A 102 9.89 -7.39 18.12
CA LEU A 102 8.84 -7.94 18.99
C LEU A 102 9.03 -9.42 19.33
N GLY A 103 10.12 -10.06 18.90
CA GLY A 103 10.38 -11.49 19.15
C GLY A 103 9.60 -12.44 18.25
N HIS A 104 8.99 -11.94 17.18
CA HIS A 104 8.23 -12.74 16.22
C HIS A 104 9.03 -13.00 14.93
N GLN A 105 8.45 -13.79 14.04
CA GLN A 105 8.98 -14.05 12.69
C GLN A 105 7.87 -13.78 11.66
N PRO A 106 8.20 -13.32 10.44
CA PRO A 106 7.23 -13.17 9.37
C PRO A 106 6.47 -14.48 9.12
N LEU A 107 5.17 -14.37 8.81
CA LEU A 107 4.38 -15.54 8.51
C LEU A 107 4.82 -16.15 7.16
N PRO A 108 4.81 -17.49 7.04
CA PRO A 108 5.07 -18.12 5.75
C PRO A 108 4.05 -17.64 4.71
N GLN A 109 4.54 -17.38 3.50
CA GLN A 109 3.67 -17.05 2.37
C GLN A 109 2.88 -18.29 1.96
N ASN A 110 1.61 -18.10 1.64
CA ASN A 110 0.86 -19.13 0.94
C ASN A 110 1.42 -19.21 -0.50
N PRO A 111 1.64 -20.43 -1.05
CA PRO A 111 2.00 -20.58 -2.44
C PRO A 111 1.00 -19.83 -3.33
N SER A 112 1.48 -18.92 -4.17
CA SER A 112 0.64 -18.24 -5.14
C SER A 112 0.31 -19.22 -6.27
N ASP A 113 -0.88 -19.82 -6.23
CA ASP A 113 -1.29 -20.81 -7.23
C ASP A 113 -1.52 -20.20 -8.63
N ASN A 114 -1.48 -18.87 -8.80
CA ASN A 114 -1.71 -18.21 -10.09
C ASN A 114 -0.77 -17.03 -10.33
N ALA A 115 0.08 -17.15 -11.36
CA ALA A 115 1.05 -16.17 -11.84
C ALA A 115 0.41 -14.95 -12.56
N VAL A 116 -0.75 -14.47 -12.10
CA VAL A 116 -1.40 -13.30 -12.69
C VAL A 116 -0.83 -12.05 -12.06
N LEU A 117 -0.13 -11.24 -12.86
CA LEU A 117 0.43 -9.97 -12.43
C LEU A 117 -0.68 -8.94 -12.19
N LEU A 118 -0.50 -8.12 -11.16
CA LEU A 118 -1.40 -7.02 -10.81
C LEU A 118 -1.29 -5.87 -11.82
N CYS A 119 -2.41 -5.18 -12.03
CA CYS A 119 -2.42 -3.92 -12.74
C CYS A 119 -1.58 -2.89 -11.98
N PRO A 120 -0.62 -2.23 -12.66
CA PRO A 120 0.19 -1.20 -12.05
C PRO A 120 -0.56 -0.06 -11.33
N TRP A 121 -1.69 0.36 -11.88
CA TRP A 121 -2.53 1.40 -11.26
C TRP A 121 -3.12 0.95 -9.92
N ALA A 122 -3.46 -0.33 -9.79
CA ALA A 122 -3.97 -0.89 -8.54
C ALA A 122 -2.88 -0.90 -7.47
N VAL A 123 -1.65 -1.26 -7.87
CA VAL A 123 -0.49 -1.31 -6.99
C VAL A 123 -0.15 0.08 -6.45
N ASP A 124 -0.02 1.08 -7.33
CA ASP A 124 0.26 2.46 -6.91
C ASP A 124 -0.86 3.01 -6.00
N TYR A 125 -2.12 2.75 -6.35
CA TYR A 125 -3.26 3.21 -5.55
C TYR A 125 -3.20 2.67 -4.11
N VAL A 126 -2.95 1.37 -3.96
CA VAL A 126 -2.93 0.70 -2.64
C VAL A 126 -1.69 1.07 -1.85
N VAL A 127 -0.50 1.02 -2.46
CA VAL A 127 0.76 1.24 -1.74
C VAL A 127 0.97 2.71 -1.40
N LEU A 128 0.68 3.64 -2.32
CA LEU A 128 0.77 5.07 -2.01
C LEU A 128 -0.37 5.52 -1.08
N GLY A 129 -1.57 4.95 -1.27
CA GLY A 129 -2.74 5.24 -0.44
C GLY A 129 -2.59 4.75 1.00
N SER A 130 -2.00 3.58 1.22
CA SER A 130 -1.81 3.02 2.57
C SER A 130 -0.92 3.90 3.44
N ARG A 131 0.09 4.55 2.85
CA ARG A 131 0.99 5.47 3.58
C ARG A 131 0.30 6.69 4.17
N LEU A 132 -0.81 7.15 3.57
CA LEU A 132 -1.65 8.20 4.17
C LEU A 132 -2.33 7.69 5.45
N GLY A 133 -2.83 6.46 5.44
CA GLY A 133 -3.42 5.81 6.61
C GLY A 133 -2.38 5.53 7.70
N THR A 134 -1.17 5.12 7.31
CA THR A 134 -0.05 4.84 8.21
C THR A 134 0.32 6.04 9.09
N GLU A 135 0.21 7.28 8.60
CA GLU A 135 0.49 8.48 9.41
C GLU A 135 -0.54 8.68 10.55
N VAL A 136 -1.81 8.33 10.32
CA VAL A 136 -2.85 8.34 11.37
C VAL A 136 -2.55 7.26 12.40
N LEU A 137 -2.20 6.06 11.95
CA LEU A 137 -1.87 4.93 12.82
C LEU A 137 -0.61 5.20 13.66
N ARG A 138 0.41 5.82 13.06
CA ARG A 138 1.63 6.26 13.76
C ARG A 138 1.32 7.18 14.94
N ARG A 139 0.45 8.18 14.72
CA ARG A 139 0.04 9.11 15.79
C ARG A 139 -0.72 8.42 16.90
N ARG A 140 -1.63 7.50 16.55
CA ARG A 140 -2.37 6.69 17.54
C ARG A 140 -1.43 5.85 18.38
N ARG A 141 -0.47 5.16 17.76
CA ARG A 141 0.53 4.36 18.47
C ARG A 141 1.43 5.22 19.37
N ALA A 142 1.94 6.34 18.86
CA ALA A 142 2.76 7.25 19.67
C ALA A 142 2.02 7.76 20.91
N ALA A 143 0.72 8.08 20.79
CA ALA A 143 -0.10 8.47 21.93
C ALA A 143 -0.31 7.32 22.93
N ALA A 144 -0.54 6.10 22.44
CA ALA A 144 -0.74 4.93 23.29
C ALA A 144 0.55 4.56 24.05
N VAL A 145 1.69 4.52 23.36
CA VAL A 145 3.02 4.26 23.95
C VAL A 145 3.36 5.30 25.03
N ALA A 146 3.13 6.59 24.75
CA ALA A 146 3.36 7.65 25.73
C ALA A 146 2.51 7.49 27.01
N SER A 147 1.30 6.93 26.88
CA SER A 147 0.41 6.68 28.02
C SER A 147 0.74 5.40 28.80
N ALA A 148 1.30 4.38 28.14
CA ALA A 148 1.53 3.05 28.70
C ALA A 148 2.91 2.89 29.37
N GLN A 149 3.83 3.85 29.22
CA GLN A 149 5.23 3.75 29.68
C GLN A 149 5.99 2.52 29.15
N THR A 150 5.46 1.85 28.12
CA THR A 150 6.15 0.81 27.36
C THR A 150 7.12 1.47 26.36
N HIS A 151 8.27 0.85 26.13
CA HIS A 151 9.37 1.41 25.33
C HIS A 151 9.72 0.51 24.14
N THR A 152 8.76 -0.24 23.60
CA THR A 152 9.07 -1.22 22.57
C THR A 152 9.53 -0.51 21.28
N PRO A 153 10.80 -0.66 20.85
CA PRO A 153 11.43 0.18 19.83
C PRO A 153 11.07 -0.16 18.38
N ALA A 154 10.03 -0.98 18.19
CA ALA A 154 9.61 -1.50 16.89
C ALA A 154 8.84 -0.42 16.09
N ASP A 155 9.52 0.64 15.64
CA ASP A 155 8.93 1.81 14.98
C ASP A 155 9.45 2.04 13.56
N SER A 156 10.29 1.14 13.03
CA SER A 156 10.99 1.29 11.75
C SER A 156 10.03 1.57 10.60
N TYR A 157 8.91 0.82 10.51
CA TYR A 157 7.93 0.96 9.45
C TYR A 157 7.20 2.31 9.48
N PHE A 158 6.90 2.78 10.69
CA PHE A 158 6.29 4.09 10.90
C PHE A 158 7.26 5.25 10.72
N ALA A 159 8.57 5.01 10.92
CA ALA A 159 9.62 6.00 10.70
C ALA A 159 9.97 6.22 9.21
N LEU A 160 9.52 5.32 8.32
CA LEU A 160 9.71 5.52 6.88
C LEU A 160 9.10 6.85 6.42
N PRO A 161 9.76 7.60 5.52
CA PRO A 161 9.21 8.84 5.00
C PRO A 161 7.92 8.58 4.21
N PHE A 162 7.02 9.55 4.24
CA PHE A 162 5.87 9.59 3.33
C PHE A 162 6.12 10.65 2.26
N ASP A 163 6.22 10.22 1.00
CA ASP A 163 6.33 11.14 -0.12
C ASP A 163 4.93 11.55 -0.62
N ALA A 164 4.43 12.66 -0.10
CA ALA A 164 3.18 13.23 -0.53
C ALA A 164 3.19 13.68 -2.01
N ALA A 165 4.37 13.90 -2.63
CA ALA A 165 4.47 14.24 -4.04
C ALA A 165 4.11 13.04 -4.92
N MET A 166 4.61 11.84 -4.61
CA MET A 166 4.26 10.61 -5.35
C MET A 166 2.74 10.36 -5.37
N TRP A 167 2.05 10.54 -4.23
CA TRP A 167 0.60 10.42 -4.19
C TRP A 167 -0.12 11.47 -5.05
N ARG A 168 0.35 12.73 -5.03
CA ARG A 168 -0.21 13.80 -5.86
C ARG A 168 0.00 13.53 -7.34
N GLU A 169 1.20 13.08 -7.73
CA GLU A 169 1.52 12.71 -9.10
C GLU A 169 0.64 11.56 -9.59
N PHE A 170 0.48 10.50 -8.79
CA PHE A 170 -0.48 9.44 -9.06
C PHE A 170 -1.89 9.99 -9.28
N CYS A 171 -2.37 10.89 -8.41
CA CYS A 171 -3.70 11.49 -8.55
C CYS A 171 -3.85 12.27 -9.86
N VAL A 172 -2.83 13.02 -10.27
CA VAL A 172 -2.83 13.76 -11.55
C VAL A 172 -2.90 12.78 -12.71
N MET A 173 -2.03 11.77 -12.75
CA MET A 173 -2.00 10.80 -13.84
C MET A 173 -3.30 9.97 -13.92
N ALA A 174 -3.80 9.49 -12.79
CA ALA A 174 -5.05 8.72 -12.73
C ALA A 174 -6.27 9.56 -13.11
N SER A 175 -6.25 10.89 -12.94
CA SER A 175 -7.37 11.73 -13.39
C SER A 175 -7.47 11.83 -14.92
N GLN A 176 -6.38 11.53 -15.65
CA GLN A 176 -6.34 11.58 -17.11
C GLN A 176 -6.78 10.27 -17.78
N VAL A 177 -6.87 9.17 -17.01
CA VAL A 177 -7.34 7.87 -17.49
C VAL A 177 -8.86 7.80 -17.39
N CYS A 178 -9.50 7.42 -18.50
CA CYS A 178 -10.96 7.27 -18.59
C CYS A 178 -11.43 6.10 -17.71
N ASP A 179 -12.47 6.30 -16.90
CA ASP A 179 -13.08 5.26 -16.05
C ASP A 179 -13.74 4.12 -16.84
N ARG A 180 -14.10 4.34 -18.11
CA ARG A 180 -14.67 3.31 -18.99
C ARG A 180 -13.62 2.44 -19.70
N ASP A 181 -12.34 2.80 -19.59
CA ASP A 181 -11.24 2.05 -20.21
C ASP A 181 -11.13 0.64 -19.58
N PRO A 182 -10.92 -0.44 -20.36
CA PRO A 182 -10.62 -1.76 -19.81
C PRO A 182 -9.56 -1.77 -18.71
N VAL A 183 -8.55 -0.89 -18.79
CA VAL A 183 -7.53 -0.77 -17.74
C VAL A 183 -8.13 -0.35 -16.39
N ALA A 184 -9.17 0.47 -16.39
CA ALA A 184 -9.83 0.92 -15.16
C ALA A 184 -10.60 -0.22 -14.49
N LYS A 185 -11.30 -1.04 -15.28
CA LYS A 185 -12.00 -2.24 -14.76
C LYS A 185 -11.01 -3.22 -14.13
N ARG A 186 -9.88 -3.47 -14.82
CA ARG A 186 -8.81 -4.33 -14.28
C ARG A 186 -8.20 -3.74 -13.01
N ALA A 187 -7.87 -2.45 -13.01
CA ALA A 187 -7.30 -1.78 -11.84
C ALA A 187 -8.23 -1.87 -10.61
N ILE A 188 -9.55 -1.71 -10.79
CA ILE A 188 -10.52 -1.87 -9.70
C ILE A 188 -10.53 -3.32 -9.17
N ALA A 189 -10.55 -4.31 -10.06
CA ALA A 189 -10.53 -5.72 -9.67
C ALA A 189 -9.25 -6.07 -8.89
N ASP A 190 -8.10 -5.63 -9.39
CA ASP A 190 -6.81 -5.89 -8.77
C ASP A 190 -6.64 -5.13 -7.44
N THR A 191 -7.18 -3.91 -7.31
CA THR A 191 -7.23 -3.20 -6.03
C THR A 191 -8.03 -3.97 -4.99
N LYS A 192 -9.17 -4.59 -5.38
CA LYS A 192 -9.93 -5.45 -4.47
C LYS A 192 -9.15 -6.70 -4.09
N ALA A 193 -8.41 -7.29 -5.03
CA ALA A 193 -7.55 -8.44 -4.74
C ALA A 193 -6.46 -8.07 -3.71
N CYS A 194 -5.83 -6.90 -3.85
CA CYS A 194 -4.90 -6.39 -2.85
C CYS A 194 -5.55 -6.25 -1.46
N PHE A 195 -6.74 -5.65 -1.36
CA PHE A 195 -7.44 -5.52 -0.07
C PHE A 195 -7.82 -6.88 0.52
N ALA A 196 -8.26 -7.82 -0.31
CA ALA A 196 -8.55 -9.19 0.12
C ALA A 196 -7.28 -9.91 0.63
N ALA A 197 -6.11 -9.65 0.04
CA ALA A 197 -4.85 -10.19 0.54
C ALA A 197 -4.53 -9.68 1.94
N PHE A 198 -4.67 -8.36 2.19
CA PHE A 198 -4.49 -7.82 3.55
C PHE A 198 -5.53 -8.33 4.56
N ASP A 199 -6.80 -8.52 4.17
CA ASP A 199 -7.84 -9.05 5.05
C ASP A 199 -7.57 -10.52 5.45
N LEU A 200 -7.13 -11.33 4.46
CA LEU A 200 -6.68 -12.69 4.71
C LEU A 200 -5.47 -12.70 5.65
N SER A 201 -4.48 -11.83 5.40
CA SER A 201 -3.31 -11.69 6.25
C SER A 201 -3.67 -11.29 7.68
N LEU A 202 -4.57 -10.33 7.86
CA LEU A 202 -5.08 -9.95 9.19
C LEU A 202 -5.72 -11.14 9.92
N THR A 203 -6.55 -11.92 9.21
CA THR A 203 -7.17 -13.12 9.76
C THR A 203 -6.13 -14.17 10.17
N GLN A 204 -5.09 -14.38 9.35
CA GLN A 204 -4.03 -15.32 9.63
C GLN A 204 -3.17 -14.86 10.82
N SER A 205 -2.79 -13.59 10.87
CA SER A 205 -2.01 -13.01 11.96
C SER A 205 -2.73 -13.11 13.30
N ARG A 206 -4.04 -12.84 13.35
CA ARG A 206 -4.84 -13.07 14.56
C ARG A 206 -4.80 -14.52 15.02
N ARG A 207 -5.02 -15.46 14.11
CA ARG A 207 -4.97 -16.90 14.41
C ARG A 207 -3.60 -17.34 14.88
N HIS A 208 -2.53 -16.79 14.31
CA HIS A 208 -1.16 -17.05 14.72
C HIS A 208 -0.93 -16.58 16.17
N MET A 209 -1.29 -15.33 16.46
CA MET A 209 -1.12 -14.74 17.79
C MET A 209 -2.01 -15.39 18.86
N SER A 210 -3.19 -15.89 18.52
CA SER A 210 -4.03 -16.65 19.46
C SER A 210 -3.55 -18.08 19.73
N ARG A 211 -2.67 -18.64 18.88
CA ARG A 211 -2.13 -20.01 19.00
C ARG A 211 -0.73 -20.06 19.57
N ALA A 212 0.00 -18.94 19.57
CA ALA A 212 1.30 -18.84 20.21
C ALA A 212 1.13 -19.20 21.71
N PRO A 213 1.81 -20.24 22.21
CA PRO A 213 1.76 -20.54 23.63
C PRO A 213 2.29 -19.35 24.40
N THR A 214 1.60 -19.00 25.49
CA THR A 214 2.02 -17.96 26.45
C THR A 214 3.29 -18.43 27.17
N GLU A 215 4.42 -18.48 26.48
CA GLU A 215 5.72 -18.75 27.10
C GLU A 215 6.22 -17.46 27.74
N HIS A 216 5.62 -17.09 28.87
CA HIS A 216 6.27 -16.33 29.94
C HIS A 216 5.48 -16.52 31.24
N MET A 217 5.76 -17.61 31.94
CA MET A 217 5.68 -17.63 33.39
C MET A 217 6.62 -18.70 33.95
N LEU A 218 7.92 -18.40 33.98
CA LEU A 218 8.89 -18.81 35.00
C LEU A 218 9.99 -17.76 35.11
#